data_AF-A0A0V0H3Z5-F1
#
_entry.id   AF-A0A0V0H3Z5-F1
#
_cell.length_a   1.000
_cell.length_b   1.000
_cell.length_c   1.000
_cell.angle_alpha   90.00
_cell.angle_beta   90.00
_cell.angle_gamma   90.00
#
_symmetry.space_group_name_H-M   'P 1'
#
loop_
_entity.id
_entity.type
_entity.pdbx_description
1 polymer ?
#
loop_
_entity_poly.entity_id
_entity_poly.type
_entity_poly.pdbx_seq_one_letter_code
_entity_poly.pdbx_strand_id
1 'polypeptide(L)'
;MELANMISVPMSLNAVVKLKVADVIWQNGSNAPLSPVEILAKIRSPQGGGDAENLQRILRMLTSYGVFKEHVVDDGSQRRYSLTDVGKTLVTDENGLSHGSYVLQHHQDALMRAWTMVHEAVNDSSTEPFVKANGEPAYNYYGKNSEMNSLMLNAMSGVSVPFMKAILEGYDGFQGVKTLVDVGGSGGDCLKMILEKHTILNLELTL
;
A
#
# COMPACT_ATOMS: atom_id res chain seq x y z
N MET A 1 -15.45 -20.00 -12.20
CA MET A 1 -14.00 -20.19 -11.98
C MET A 1 -13.31 -18.90 -11.53
N GLU A 2 -13.60 -17.74 -12.14
CA GLU A 2 -13.00 -16.45 -11.75
C GLU A 2 -13.14 -16.12 -10.25
N LEU A 3 -14.35 -16.19 -9.70
CA LEU A 3 -14.60 -15.94 -8.26
C LEU A 3 -13.76 -16.84 -7.34
N ALA A 4 -13.57 -18.11 -7.71
CA ALA A 4 -12.77 -19.05 -6.93
C ALA A 4 -11.26 -18.71 -6.94
N ASN A 5 -10.81 -17.96 -7.95
CA ASN A 5 -9.41 -17.55 -8.13
C ASN A 5 -9.17 -16.08 -7.76
N MET A 6 -10.17 -15.39 -7.18
CA MET A 6 -10.08 -13.95 -6.88
C MET A 6 -8.91 -13.61 -5.95
N ILE A 7 -8.48 -14.56 -5.11
CA ILE A 7 -7.31 -14.44 -4.23
C ILE A 7 -6.00 -14.18 -4.99
N SER A 8 -5.90 -14.59 -6.27
CA SER A 8 -4.69 -14.40 -7.06
C SER A 8 -4.33 -12.93 -7.26
N VAL A 9 -5.34 -12.05 -7.39
CA VAL A 9 -5.19 -10.62 -7.65
C VAL A 9 -4.50 -9.88 -6.49
N PRO A 10 -5.06 -9.86 -5.27
CA PRO A 10 -4.44 -9.17 -4.15
C PRO A 10 -3.10 -9.80 -3.76
N MET A 11 -2.93 -11.12 -3.93
CA MET A 11 -1.64 -11.79 -3.68
C MET A 11 -0.56 -11.44 -4.71
N SER A 12 -0.93 -11.20 -5.97
CA SER A 12 0.01 -10.71 -6.98
C SER A 12 0.38 -9.25 -6.75
N LEU A 13 -0.58 -8.43 -6.32
CA LEU A 13 -0.33 -7.06 -5.89
C LEU A 13 0.68 -7.03 -4.73
N ASN A 14 0.44 -7.87 -3.70
CA ASN A 14 1.37 -8.07 -2.60
C ASN A 14 2.77 -8.51 -3.09
N ALA A 15 2.83 -9.42 -4.07
CA ALA A 15 4.10 -9.88 -4.64
C ALA A 15 4.88 -8.75 -5.32
N VAL A 16 4.24 -7.93 -6.17
CA VAL A 16 4.95 -6.83 -6.86
C VAL A 16 5.37 -5.72 -5.91
N VAL A 17 4.62 -5.49 -4.82
CA VAL A 17 5.01 -4.55 -3.76
C VAL A 17 6.21 -5.07 -2.98
N LYS A 18 6.22 -6.36 -2.57
CA LYS A 18 7.40 -6.98 -1.93
C LYS A 18 8.65 -6.94 -2.81
N LEU A 19 8.46 -7.06 -4.11
CA LEU A 19 9.53 -6.98 -5.11
C LEU A 19 9.91 -5.55 -5.52
N LYS A 20 9.24 -4.52 -4.99
CA LYS A 20 9.47 -3.10 -5.31
C LYS A 20 9.41 -2.81 -6.82
N VAL A 21 8.52 -3.48 -7.54
CA VAL A 21 8.42 -3.35 -9.00
C VAL A 21 8.05 -1.93 -9.42
N ALA A 22 7.14 -1.28 -8.68
CA ALA A 22 6.70 0.07 -8.99
C ALA A 22 7.87 1.08 -8.87
N ASP A 23 8.65 1.01 -7.79
CA ASP A 23 9.84 1.84 -7.59
C ASP A 23 10.87 1.65 -8.71
N VAL A 24 11.07 0.41 -9.15
CA VAL A 24 11.99 0.05 -10.23
C VAL A 24 11.55 0.62 -11.58
N ILE A 25 10.25 0.58 -11.89
CA ILE A 25 9.71 1.16 -13.13
C ILE A 25 9.77 2.68 -13.09
N TRP A 26 9.48 3.29 -11.92
CA TRP A 26 9.43 4.75 -11.75
C TRP A 26 10.80 5.43 -11.61
N GLN A 27 11.90 4.66 -11.63
CA GLN A 27 13.24 5.13 -11.29
C GLN A 27 13.59 6.47 -11.97
N ASN A 28 14.03 7.44 -11.17
CA ASN A 28 14.36 8.81 -11.56
C ASN A 28 13.17 9.64 -12.09
N GLY A 29 11.94 9.34 -11.65
CA GLY A 29 10.74 10.07 -12.07
C GLY A 29 10.30 9.77 -13.51
N SER A 30 10.91 8.77 -14.15
CA SER A 30 10.56 8.32 -15.49
C SER A 30 9.66 7.10 -15.41
N ASN A 31 8.63 7.04 -16.26
CA ASN A 31 7.72 5.90 -16.37
C ASN A 31 7.94 5.15 -17.70
N ALA A 32 9.19 5.08 -18.15
CA ALA A 32 9.54 4.42 -19.40
C ALA A 32 9.21 2.92 -19.32
N PRO A 33 8.57 2.33 -20.36
CA PRO A 33 8.23 0.91 -20.34
C PRO A 33 9.47 0.02 -20.23
N LEU A 34 9.48 -0.89 -19.26
CA LEU A 34 10.55 -1.88 -19.04
C LEU A 34 10.04 -3.31 -19.30
N SER A 35 10.89 -4.15 -19.88
CA SER A 35 10.65 -5.59 -19.97
C SER A 35 10.78 -6.26 -18.60
N PRO A 36 10.15 -7.43 -18.39
CA PRO A 36 10.33 -8.23 -17.19
C PRO A 36 11.80 -8.56 -16.88
N VAL A 37 12.64 -8.75 -17.91
CA VAL A 37 14.08 -8.99 -17.75
C VAL A 37 14.78 -7.77 -17.16
N GLU A 38 14.52 -6.57 -17.70
CA GLU A 38 15.10 -5.32 -17.19
C GLU A 38 14.63 -5.01 -15.77
N ILE A 39 13.34 -5.24 -15.47
CA ILE A 39 12.78 -5.07 -14.12
C ILE A 39 13.47 -6.03 -13.15
N LEU A 40 13.56 -7.31 -13.49
CA LEU A 40 14.18 -8.33 -12.64
C LEU A 40 15.66 -8.04 -12.37
N ALA A 41 16.40 -7.61 -13.40
CA ALA A 41 17.81 -7.22 -13.29
C ALA A 41 18.03 -5.99 -12.39
N LYS A 42 17.02 -5.12 -12.23
CA LYS A 42 17.06 -3.99 -11.31
C LYS A 42 16.65 -4.37 -9.88
N ILE A 43 15.76 -5.35 -9.72
CA ILE A 43 15.32 -5.84 -8.39
C ILE A 43 16.39 -6.69 -7.72
N ARG A 44 17.15 -7.47 -8.51
CA ARG A 44 18.09 -8.47 -8.01
C ARG A 44 19.51 -8.12 -8.43
N SER A 45 20.48 -8.42 -7.56
CA SER A 45 21.90 -8.43 -7.96
C SER A 45 22.13 -9.41 -9.13
N PRO A 46 23.18 -9.24 -9.95
CA PRO A 46 23.46 -10.12 -11.09
C PRO A 46 23.59 -11.62 -10.76
N GLN A 47 23.87 -11.95 -9.49
CA GLN A 47 23.95 -13.34 -8.98
C GLN A 47 22.62 -13.84 -8.39
N GLY A 48 21.61 -12.99 -8.29
CA GLY A 48 20.28 -13.31 -7.77
C GLY A 48 19.44 -13.98 -8.84
N GLY A 49 19.19 -15.28 -8.70
CA GLY A 49 18.28 -16.01 -9.58
C GLY A 49 16.87 -15.41 -9.61
N GLY A 50 16.08 -15.77 -10.62
CA GLY A 50 14.70 -15.33 -10.83
C GLY A 50 14.25 -15.64 -12.24
N ASP A 51 12.95 -15.62 -12.48
CA ASP A 51 12.36 -15.98 -13.76
C ASP A 51 11.52 -14.80 -14.29
N ALA A 52 11.98 -14.21 -15.39
CA ALA A 52 11.32 -13.09 -16.05
C ALA A 52 9.93 -13.47 -16.60
N GLU A 53 9.70 -14.74 -16.96
CA GLU A 53 8.40 -15.22 -17.40
C GLU A 53 7.40 -15.30 -16.24
N ASN A 54 7.86 -15.71 -15.05
CA ASN A 54 7.00 -15.67 -13.86
C ASN A 54 6.63 -14.23 -13.48
N LEU A 55 7.58 -13.30 -13.54
CA LEU A 55 7.29 -11.88 -13.35
C LEU A 55 6.32 -11.37 -14.42
N GLN A 56 6.53 -11.71 -15.69
CA GLN A 56 5.65 -11.34 -16.80
C GLN A 56 4.20 -11.77 -16.54
N ARG A 57 3.97 -12.99 -16.04
CA ARG A 57 2.62 -13.50 -15.73
C ARG A 57 1.94 -12.69 -14.63
N ILE A 58 2.67 -12.30 -13.59
CA ILE A 58 2.18 -11.45 -12.50
C ILE A 58 1.81 -10.06 -13.03
N LEU A 59 2.70 -9.43 -13.79
CA LEU A 59 2.48 -8.09 -14.37
C LEU A 59 1.30 -8.08 -15.35
N ARG A 60 1.17 -9.11 -16.18
CA ARG A 60 0.06 -9.22 -17.14
C ARG A 60 -1.29 -9.38 -16.43
N MET A 61 -1.33 -10.12 -15.33
CA MET A 61 -2.56 -10.19 -14.55
C MET A 61 -2.89 -8.82 -13.92
N LEU A 62 -1.92 -8.14 -13.31
CA LEU A 62 -2.17 -6.81 -12.72
C LEU A 62 -2.45 -5.72 -13.78
N THR A 63 -2.06 -5.94 -15.04
CA THR A 63 -2.45 -5.12 -16.19
C THR A 63 -3.97 -5.19 -16.41
N SER A 64 -4.61 -6.36 -16.27
CA SER A 64 -6.07 -6.47 -16.42
C SER A 64 -6.85 -5.78 -15.29
N TYR A 65 -6.19 -5.45 -14.18
CA TYR A 65 -6.72 -4.66 -13.07
C TYR A 65 -6.25 -3.20 -13.11
N GLY A 66 -5.64 -2.77 -14.22
CA GLY A 66 -5.26 -1.38 -14.44
C GLY A 66 -4.09 -0.89 -13.60
N VAL A 67 -3.29 -1.77 -12.99
CA VAL A 67 -2.08 -1.36 -12.23
C VAL A 67 -0.93 -1.02 -13.18
N PHE A 68 -0.76 -1.83 -14.22
CA PHE A 68 0.25 -1.62 -15.26
C PHE A 68 -0.40 -1.36 -16.61
N LYS A 69 0.32 -0.65 -17.47
CA LYS A 69 0.05 -0.58 -18.91
C LYS A 69 1.03 -1.48 -19.63
N GLU A 70 0.51 -2.45 -20.36
CA GLU A 70 1.30 -3.34 -21.21
C GLU A 70 1.53 -2.69 -22.58
N HIS A 71 2.77 -2.82 -23.07
CA HIS A 71 3.23 -2.38 -24.37
C HIS A 71 3.79 -3.60 -25.10
N VAL A 72 3.18 -3.96 -26.21
CA VAL A 72 3.59 -5.09 -27.04
C VAL A 72 4.47 -4.57 -28.16
N VAL A 73 5.67 -5.13 -28.30
CA VAL A 73 6.66 -4.75 -29.32
C VAL A 73 7.14 -5.99 -30.10
N ASP A 74 7.88 -5.76 -31.19
CA ASP A 74 8.46 -6.80 -32.05
C ASP A 74 7.44 -7.89 -32.45
N ASP A 75 6.35 -7.47 -33.10
CA ASP A 75 5.26 -8.32 -33.61
C ASP A 75 4.60 -9.25 -32.57
N GLY A 76 4.65 -8.89 -31.28
CA GLY A 76 4.04 -9.68 -30.21
C GLY A 76 5.01 -10.53 -29.40
N SER A 77 6.29 -10.56 -29.79
CA SER A 77 7.30 -11.39 -29.15
C SER A 77 7.80 -10.80 -27.82
N GLN A 78 7.69 -9.49 -27.62
CA GLN A 78 8.17 -8.82 -26.42
C GLN A 78 7.09 -7.97 -25.76
N ARG A 79 7.07 -7.99 -24.42
CA ARG A 79 6.16 -7.21 -23.58
C ARG A 79 6.95 -6.31 -22.65
N ARG A 80 6.54 -5.06 -22.57
CA ARG A 80 7.10 -4.04 -21.67
C ARG A 80 5.97 -3.43 -20.85
N TYR A 81 6.29 -2.94 -19.66
CA TYR A 81 5.31 -2.46 -18.69
C TYR A 81 5.70 -1.08 -18.19
N SER A 82 4.71 -0.17 -18.15
CA SER A 82 4.79 1.10 -17.42
C SER A 82 3.68 1.14 -16.37
N LEU A 83 3.77 2.06 -15.40
CA LEU A 83 2.72 2.26 -14.41
C LEU A 83 1.55 3.06 -14.99
N THR A 84 0.32 2.72 -14.60
CA THR A 84 -0.84 3.62 -14.75
C THR A 84 -0.87 4.61 -13.58
N ASP A 85 -1.88 5.48 -13.51
CA ASP A 85 -2.09 6.34 -12.33
C ASP A 85 -2.39 5.52 -11.06
N VAL A 86 -3.07 4.38 -11.19
CA VAL A 86 -3.25 3.42 -10.09
C VAL A 86 -1.91 2.80 -9.68
N GLY A 87 -1.10 2.37 -10.64
CA GLY A 87 0.22 1.80 -10.35
C GLY A 87 1.19 2.78 -9.70
N LYS A 88 1.12 4.07 -10.04
CA LYS A 88 1.94 5.11 -9.43
C LYS A 88 1.70 5.29 -7.93
N THR A 89 0.53 4.93 -7.42
CA THR A 89 0.25 5.02 -5.96
C THR A 89 1.10 4.03 -5.15
N LEU A 90 1.67 3.01 -5.80
CA LEU A 90 2.56 2.02 -5.20
C LEU A 90 4.03 2.46 -5.19
N VAL A 91 4.36 3.58 -5.84
CA VAL A 91 5.71 4.14 -5.83
C VAL A 91 5.96 4.80 -4.49
N THR A 92 7.11 4.50 -3.90
CA THR A 92 7.59 5.07 -2.65
C THR A 92 8.05 6.52 -2.89
N ASP A 93 7.46 7.47 -2.17
CA ASP A 93 7.82 8.88 -2.22
C ASP A 93 9.11 9.20 -1.43
N GLU A 94 9.52 10.46 -1.44
CA GLU A 94 10.71 10.93 -0.73
C GLU A 94 10.68 10.73 0.80
N ASN A 95 9.49 10.55 1.38
CA ASN A 95 9.29 10.31 2.80
C ASN A 95 9.17 8.81 3.12
N GLY A 96 9.31 7.94 2.12
CA GLY A 96 9.15 6.50 2.28
C GLY A 96 7.70 6.03 2.26
N LEU A 97 6.74 6.87 1.84
CA LEU A 97 5.31 6.57 1.86
C LEU A 97 4.81 6.10 0.50
N SER A 98 3.90 5.13 0.51
CA SER A 98 3.13 4.69 -0.66
C SER A 98 1.90 3.89 -0.22
N HIS A 99 0.98 3.64 -1.14
CA HIS A 99 -0.10 2.67 -0.93
C HIS A 99 0.43 1.23 -0.81
N GLY A 100 1.70 0.98 -1.19
CA GLY A 100 2.35 -0.31 -1.03
C GLY A 100 2.38 -0.78 0.43
N SER A 101 2.65 0.11 1.39
CA SER A 101 2.62 -0.23 2.82
C SER A 101 1.24 -0.73 3.26
N TYR A 102 0.17 -0.13 2.73
CA TYR A 102 -1.21 -0.57 3.00
C TYR A 102 -1.50 -1.97 2.45
N VAL A 103 -1.00 -2.26 1.23
CA VAL A 103 -1.06 -3.60 0.65
C VAL A 103 -0.32 -4.60 1.54
N LEU A 104 0.92 -4.31 1.94
CA LEU A 104 1.70 -5.22 2.78
C LEU A 104 1.03 -5.47 4.13
N GLN A 105 0.48 -4.44 4.76
CA GLN A 105 -0.21 -4.56 6.04
C GLN A 105 -1.43 -5.48 5.94
N HIS A 106 -2.21 -5.37 4.86
CA HIS A 106 -3.39 -6.20 4.64
C HIS A 106 -3.08 -7.67 4.30
N HIS A 107 -1.81 -8.00 4.04
CA HIS A 107 -1.36 -9.34 3.69
C HIS A 107 -0.34 -9.90 4.68
N GLN A 108 -0.25 -9.34 5.89
CA GLN A 108 0.48 -9.96 6.97
C GLN A 108 -0.18 -11.28 7.38
N ASP A 109 0.64 -12.27 7.75
CA ASP A 109 0.18 -13.62 8.10
C ASP A 109 -0.94 -13.62 9.15
N ALA A 110 -0.84 -12.75 10.17
CA ALA A 110 -1.84 -12.63 11.22
C ALA A 110 -3.22 -12.20 10.69
N LEU A 111 -3.26 -11.27 9.73
CA LEU A 111 -4.50 -10.82 9.11
C LEU A 111 -5.03 -11.86 8.10
N MET A 112 -4.13 -12.51 7.36
CA MET A 112 -4.48 -13.63 6.47
C MET A 112 -5.13 -14.80 7.21
N ARG A 113 -4.66 -15.12 8.43
CA ARG A 113 -5.33 -16.10 9.30
C ARG A 113 -6.75 -15.65 9.67
N ALA A 114 -6.93 -14.38 10.01
CA ALA A 114 -8.23 -13.82 10.39
C ALA A 114 -9.27 -13.92 9.25
N TRP A 115 -8.85 -13.77 7.99
CA TRP A 115 -9.75 -13.88 6.82
C TRP A 115 -10.44 -15.24 6.72
N THR A 116 -9.78 -16.32 7.16
CA THR A 116 -10.38 -17.66 7.16
C THR A 116 -11.50 -17.82 8.20
N MET A 117 -11.55 -16.91 9.19
CA MET A 117 -12.50 -16.91 10.31
C MET A 117 -13.64 -15.90 10.12
N VAL A 118 -13.75 -15.20 8.99
CA VAL A 118 -14.77 -14.15 8.81
C VAL A 118 -16.20 -14.69 8.93
N HIS A 119 -16.45 -15.92 8.48
CA HIS A 119 -17.75 -16.57 8.62
C HIS A 119 -18.17 -16.72 10.10
N GLU A 120 -17.21 -16.89 11.02
CA GLU A 120 -17.48 -17.01 12.45
C GLU A 120 -17.99 -15.72 13.08
N ALA A 121 -17.75 -14.55 12.48
CA ALA A 121 -18.34 -13.29 12.95
C ALA A 121 -19.87 -13.25 12.77
N VAL A 122 -20.39 -14.02 11.80
CA VAL A 122 -21.83 -14.17 11.58
C VAL A 122 -22.43 -15.15 12.60
N ASN A 123 -21.71 -16.22 12.90
CA ASN A 123 -22.15 -17.25 13.85
C ASN A 123 -22.09 -16.77 15.30
N ASP A 124 -21.08 -15.97 15.63
CA ASP A 124 -20.84 -15.45 16.96
C ASP A 124 -20.21 -14.05 16.88
N SER A 125 -21.03 -13.06 17.20
CA SER A 125 -20.67 -11.64 17.19
C SER A 125 -19.99 -11.17 18.48
N SER A 126 -19.73 -12.06 19.45
CA SER A 126 -19.09 -11.68 20.72
C SER A 126 -17.60 -11.36 20.58
N THR A 127 -16.96 -11.89 19.53
CA THR A 127 -15.51 -11.80 19.32
C THR A 127 -15.19 -11.65 17.83
N GLU A 128 -14.35 -10.67 17.47
CA GLU A 128 -13.94 -10.47 16.09
C GLU A 128 -13.02 -11.58 15.53
N PRO A 129 -13.02 -11.84 14.21
CA PRO A 129 -12.21 -12.88 13.58
C PRO A 129 -10.71 -12.80 13.89
N PHE A 130 -10.17 -11.59 14.05
CA PHE A 130 -8.75 -11.42 14.35
C PHE A 130 -8.40 -11.97 15.74
N VAL A 131 -9.23 -11.70 16.75
CA VAL A 131 -9.04 -12.25 18.11
C VAL A 131 -9.18 -13.77 18.08
N LYS A 132 -10.18 -14.31 17.36
CA LYS A 132 -10.33 -15.77 17.22
C LYS A 132 -9.08 -16.43 16.61
N ALA A 133 -8.47 -15.78 15.61
CA ALA A 133 -7.31 -16.32 14.90
C ALA A 133 -5.97 -16.09 15.62
N ASN A 134 -5.83 -15.03 16.42
CA ASN A 134 -4.54 -14.57 16.96
C ASN A 134 -4.52 -14.40 18.49
N GLY A 135 -5.64 -14.57 19.18
CA GLY A 135 -5.78 -14.55 20.64
C GLY A 135 -5.95 -13.17 21.27
N GLU A 136 -5.81 -12.09 20.52
CA GLU A 136 -5.92 -10.71 21.02
C GLU A 136 -6.30 -9.72 19.91
N PRO A 137 -6.76 -8.50 20.24
CA PRO A 137 -7.11 -7.48 19.25
C PRO A 137 -5.91 -7.05 18.40
N ALA A 138 -6.18 -6.70 17.13
CA ALA A 138 -5.14 -6.39 16.14
C ALA A 138 -4.17 -5.28 16.59
N TYR A 139 -4.68 -4.21 17.21
CA TYR A 139 -3.85 -3.10 17.67
C TYR A 139 -2.83 -3.54 18.72
N ASN A 140 -3.25 -4.36 19.70
CA ASN A 140 -2.36 -4.91 20.72
C ASN A 140 -1.35 -5.88 20.09
N TYR A 141 -1.81 -6.74 19.18
CA TYR A 141 -0.98 -7.70 18.48
C TYR A 141 0.18 -7.02 17.73
N TYR A 142 -0.14 -6.03 16.90
CA TYR A 142 0.87 -5.29 16.13
C TYR A 142 1.74 -4.40 17.01
N GLY A 143 1.18 -3.81 18.07
CA GLY A 143 1.93 -2.98 19.02
C GLY A 143 3.07 -3.70 19.73
N LYS A 144 3.04 -5.04 19.81
CA LYS A 144 4.10 -5.86 20.43
C LYS A 144 5.35 -6.02 19.57
N ASN A 145 5.28 -5.76 18.28
CA ASN A 145 6.41 -5.89 17.36
C ASN A 145 6.65 -4.56 16.64
N SER A 146 7.84 -3.99 16.80
CA SER A 146 8.16 -2.66 16.26
C SER A 146 8.11 -2.61 14.73
N GLU A 147 8.47 -3.68 14.03
CA GLU A 147 8.40 -3.75 12.56
C GLU A 147 6.94 -3.78 12.08
N MET A 148 6.09 -4.60 12.71
CA MET A 148 4.66 -4.68 12.39
C MET A 148 3.94 -3.37 12.71
N ASN A 149 4.24 -2.76 13.86
CA ASN A 149 3.70 -1.47 14.23
C ASN A 149 4.14 -0.38 13.23
N SER A 150 5.43 -0.34 12.88
CA SER A 150 5.94 0.61 11.88
C SER A 150 5.27 0.42 10.52
N LEU A 151 5.02 -0.82 10.09
CA LEU A 151 4.28 -1.09 8.87
C LEU A 151 2.83 -0.61 8.96
N MET A 152 2.16 -0.82 10.10
CA MET A 152 0.80 -0.32 10.34
C MET A 152 0.75 1.21 10.27
N LEU A 153 1.69 1.91 10.89
CA LEU A 153 1.80 3.37 10.82
C LEU A 153 2.04 3.84 9.38
N ASN A 154 3.03 3.28 8.69
CA ASN A 154 3.33 3.61 7.30
C ASN A 154 2.16 3.31 6.36
N ALA A 155 1.39 2.25 6.63
CA ALA A 155 0.19 1.92 5.88
C ALA A 155 -0.90 3.00 6.04
N MET A 156 -1.11 3.50 7.26
CA MET A 156 -2.07 4.58 7.51
C MET A 156 -1.60 5.89 6.87
N SER A 157 -0.33 6.28 7.09
CA SER A 157 0.26 7.49 6.51
C SER A 157 0.29 7.46 4.99
N GLY A 158 0.62 6.31 4.39
CA GLY A 158 0.68 6.13 2.93
C GLY A 158 -0.66 6.31 2.22
N VAL A 159 -1.77 6.17 2.93
CA VAL A 159 -3.13 6.43 2.42
C VAL A 159 -3.62 7.83 2.83
N SER A 160 -3.37 8.24 4.08
CA SER A 160 -3.92 9.48 4.63
C SER A 160 -3.22 10.73 4.10
N VAL A 161 -1.90 10.72 3.91
CA VAL A 161 -1.14 11.90 3.47
C VAL A 161 -1.58 12.39 2.08
N PRO A 162 -1.66 11.54 1.03
CA PRO A 162 -2.15 11.98 -0.28
C PRO A 162 -3.59 12.51 -0.22
N PHE A 163 -4.45 11.87 0.58
CA PHE A 163 -5.82 12.30 0.78
C PHE A 163 -5.90 13.66 1.49
N MET A 164 -5.06 13.87 2.50
CA MET A 164 -5.00 15.12 3.25
C MET A 164 -4.44 16.27 2.41
N LYS A 165 -3.49 16.01 1.51
CA LYS A 165 -3.03 17.01 0.52
C LYS A 165 -4.22 17.52 -0.31
N ALA A 166 -5.03 16.60 -0.84
CA ALA A 166 -6.22 16.94 -1.63
C ALA A 166 -7.29 17.69 -0.82
N ILE A 167 -7.54 17.28 0.44
CA ILE A 167 -8.45 18.02 1.34
C ILE A 167 -7.95 19.45 1.51
N LEU A 168 -6.68 19.61 1.86
CA LEU A 168 -6.14 20.94 2.14
C LEU A 168 -6.21 21.84 0.91
N GLU A 169 -6.08 21.32 -0.31
CA GLU A 169 -6.23 22.12 -1.54
C GLU A 169 -7.62 22.74 -1.75
N GLY A 170 -8.69 22.09 -1.26
CA GLY A 170 -10.07 22.49 -1.55
C GLY A 170 -10.97 22.76 -0.33
N TYR A 171 -10.49 22.53 0.89
CA TYR A 171 -11.29 22.67 2.11
C TYR A 171 -10.79 23.81 3.00
N ASP A 172 -11.63 24.84 3.15
CA ASP A 172 -11.35 26.02 3.97
C ASP A 172 -11.89 25.93 5.42
N GLY A 173 -12.51 24.82 5.82
CA GLY A 173 -13.15 24.74 7.14
C GLY A 173 -12.20 24.72 8.34
N PHE A 174 -10.88 24.71 8.11
CA PHE A 174 -9.86 24.92 9.15
C PHE A 174 -9.53 26.40 9.40
N GLN A 175 -9.98 27.31 8.53
CA GLN A 175 -9.73 28.74 8.69
C GLN A 175 -10.41 29.27 9.95
N GLY A 176 -9.65 30.00 10.78
CA GLY A 176 -10.16 30.62 12.01
C GLY A 176 -10.44 29.65 13.17
N VAL A 177 -10.20 28.35 12.99
CA VAL A 177 -10.15 27.38 14.09
C VAL A 177 -9.06 27.83 15.07
N LYS A 178 -9.32 27.71 16.37
CA LYS A 178 -8.36 28.07 17.44
C LYS A 178 -7.75 26.86 18.12
N THR A 179 -8.55 25.81 18.26
CA THR A 179 -8.18 24.54 18.87
C THR A 179 -8.68 23.43 17.96
N LEU A 180 -7.78 22.53 17.59
CA LEU A 180 -8.07 21.36 16.77
C LEU A 180 -7.55 20.13 17.49
N VAL A 181 -8.40 19.12 17.66
CA VAL A 181 -8.04 17.85 18.29
C VAL A 181 -8.22 16.74 17.25
N ASP A 182 -7.14 16.03 16.94
CA ASP A 182 -7.14 14.88 16.03
C ASP A 182 -7.30 13.58 16.82
N VAL A 183 -8.56 13.23 17.11
CA VAL A 183 -8.89 12.03 17.89
C VAL A 183 -8.57 10.78 17.07
N GLY A 184 -7.63 9.98 17.56
CA GLY A 184 -7.15 8.80 16.83
C GLY A 184 -6.15 9.12 15.73
N GLY A 185 -5.52 10.31 15.75
CA GLY A 185 -4.57 10.77 14.73
C GLY A 185 -3.28 9.95 14.57
N SER A 186 -3.05 8.97 15.46
CA SER A 186 -1.94 8.01 15.39
C SER A 186 -0.57 8.68 15.21
N GLY A 187 0.10 8.52 14.06
CA GLY A 187 1.39 9.15 13.75
C GLY A 187 1.35 10.68 13.67
N GLY A 188 0.16 11.30 13.65
CA GLY A 188 -0.01 12.75 13.71
C GLY A 188 0.23 13.47 12.37
N ASP A 189 0.42 12.74 11.28
CA ASP A 189 0.70 13.32 9.96
C ASP A 189 -0.39 14.27 9.49
N CYS A 190 -1.66 13.88 9.63
CA CYS A 190 -2.81 14.72 9.23
C CYS A 190 -2.84 16.04 10.01
N LEU A 191 -2.79 15.97 11.34
CA LEU A 191 -2.77 17.16 12.19
C LEU A 191 -1.57 18.05 11.86
N LYS A 192 -0.38 17.48 11.71
CA LYS A 192 0.83 18.22 11.33
C LYS A 192 0.63 18.98 10.02
N MET A 193 0.10 18.32 8.98
CA MET A 193 -0.15 18.97 7.68
C MET A 193 -1.16 20.13 7.78
N ILE A 194 -2.22 19.96 8.58
CA ILE A 194 -3.20 21.04 8.83
C ILE A 194 -2.51 22.24 9.51
N LEU A 195 -1.73 21.99 10.56
CA LEU A 195 -1.02 23.04 11.30
C LEU A 195 0.03 23.76 10.44
N GLU A 196 0.77 23.02 9.60
CA GLU A 196 1.76 23.60 8.68
C GLU A 196 1.10 24.53 7.65
N LYS A 197 -0.10 24.18 7.16
CA LYS A 197 -0.87 25.03 6.25
C LYS A 197 -1.53 26.23 6.96
N HIS A 198 -1.92 26.06 8.23
CA HIS A 198 -2.67 27.05 9.00
C HIS A 198 -1.85 27.47 10.24
N THR A 199 -0.85 28.33 10.04
CA THR A 199 0.21 28.71 10.99
C THR A 199 -0.25 29.49 12.24
N ILE A 200 -1.55 29.48 12.59
CA ILE A 200 -2.15 30.26 13.70
C ILE A 200 -2.72 29.35 14.81
N LEU A 201 -2.61 28.02 14.68
CA LEU A 201 -3.21 27.07 15.62
C LEU A 201 -2.24 26.66 16.75
N ASN A 202 -2.66 26.83 18.01
CA ASN A 202 -1.91 26.35 19.18
C ASN A 202 -2.10 24.83 19.35
N LEU A 203 -1.00 24.11 19.59
CA LEU A 203 -0.99 22.67 19.86
C LEU A 203 -1.51 22.36 21.26
N GLU A 204 -2.60 21.59 21.34
CA GLU A 204 -2.91 20.76 22.50
C GLU A 204 -2.97 19.30 22.03
N LEU A 205 -1.93 18.52 22.36
CA LEU A 205 -1.91 17.07 22.18
C LEU A 205 -2.47 16.43 23.45
N THR A 206 -3.68 15.88 23.38
CA THR A 206 -4.19 14.96 24.40
C THR A 206 -4.00 13.53 23.90
N LEU A 207 -3.11 12.80 24.59
CA LEU A 207 -2.87 11.36 24.44
C LEU A 207 -4.06 10.54 24.98
#